data_AF-A0A416R4S8-F1
#
_entry.id   AF-A0A416R4S8-F1
#
_cell.length_a   1.000
_cell.length_b   1.000
_cell.length_c   1.000
_cell.angle_alpha   90.00
_cell.angle_beta   90.00
_cell.angle_gamma   90.00
#
_symmetry.space_group_name_H-M   'P 1'
#
loop_
_entity.id
_entity.type
_entity.pdbx_description
1 polymer ?
#
loop_
_entity_poly.entity_id
_entity_poly.type
_entity_poly.pdbx_seq_one_letter_code
_entity_poly.pdbx_strand_id
1 'polypeptide(L)'
;MAYRKPKQSPGYKRNEQSALARQIQADLQKLGMTQKELATASGMPEARVSRILRGGKVRLTEQDINQLALGLGKTMAERDNLRYLAWPELYEIDKALKRRDGCVFLVNCELAEQGLPLLGSNFEE
;
A
#
# COMPACT_ATOMS: atom_id res chain seq x y z
N MET A 1 29.11 -26.97 15.87
CA MET A 1 27.78 -27.02 15.22
C MET A 1 27.77 -26.05 14.04
N ALA A 2 27.60 -26.54 12.82
CA ALA A 2 27.64 -25.70 11.61
C ALA A 2 26.24 -25.10 11.34
N TYR A 3 26.10 -23.79 11.53
CA TYR A 3 24.91 -23.04 11.13
C TYR A 3 24.76 -23.12 9.60
N ARG A 4 23.81 -23.94 9.12
CA ARG A 4 23.46 -24.00 7.70
C ARG A 4 22.71 -22.71 7.35
N LYS A 5 23.33 -21.84 6.53
CA LYS A 5 22.63 -20.71 5.89
C LYS A 5 21.45 -21.27 5.07
N PRO A 6 20.23 -20.73 5.21
CA PRO A 6 19.10 -21.19 4.42
C PRO A 6 19.37 -20.94 2.93
N LYS A 7 19.24 -22.00 2.13
CA LYS A 7 19.39 -21.95 0.66
C LYS A 7 18.28 -21.11 0.06
N GLN A 8 18.61 -19.93 -0.48
CA GLN A 8 17.68 -19.17 -1.31
C GLN A 8 17.55 -19.86 -2.68
N SER A 9 16.32 -20.14 -3.09
CA SER A 9 16.03 -20.78 -4.38
C SER A 9 16.24 -19.78 -5.54
N PRO A 10 16.83 -20.21 -6.68
CA PRO A 10 17.09 -19.35 -7.84
C PRO A 10 15.76 -19.09 -8.55
N GLY A 11 15.08 -18.01 -8.16
CA GLY A 11 13.70 -17.73 -8.56
C GLY A 11 12.94 -16.88 -7.54
N TYR A 12 13.54 -16.62 -6.36
CA TYR A 12 13.02 -15.62 -5.44
C TYR A 12 13.11 -14.23 -6.08
N LYS A 13 12.03 -13.81 -6.76
CA LYS A 13 11.85 -12.44 -7.23
C LYS A 13 12.09 -11.54 -6.03
N ARG A 14 13.24 -10.86 -6.03
CA ARG A 14 13.62 -9.85 -5.04
C ARG A 14 12.42 -8.91 -4.94
N ASN A 15 11.74 -8.92 -3.79
CA ASN A 15 10.52 -8.15 -3.54
C ASN A 15 10.64 -6.77 -4.19
N GLU A 16 9.95 -6.53 -5.30
CA GLU A 16 9.80 -5.17 -5.80
C GLU A 16 9.03 -4.44 -4.70
N GLN A 17 9.71 -3.47 -4.07
CA GLN A 17 9.07 -2.66 -3.04
C GLN A 17 7.82 -2.01 -3.64
N SER A 18 6.69 -2.16 -2.94
CA SER A 18 5.45 -1.51 -3.33
C SER A 18 5.66 0.00 -3.40
N ALA A 19 4.85 0.69 -4.23
CA ALA A 19 4.90 2.14 -4.32
C ALA A 19 4.72 2.79 -2.92
N LEU A 20 3.84 2.21 -2.09
CA LEU A 20 3.68 2.57 -0.68
C LEU A 20 4.99 2.46 0.12
N ALA A 21 5.70 1.33 0.04
CA ALA A 21 6.93 1.11 0.79
C ALA A 21 8.03 2.11 0.41
N ARG A 22 8.14 2.46 -0.88
CA ARG A 22 9.08 3.49 -1.35
C ARG A 22 8.72 4.86 -0.80
N GLN A 23 7.45 5.23 -0.83
CA GLN A 23 6.99 6.51 -0.29
C GLN A 23 7.29 6.62 1.21
N ILE A 24 6.99 5.58 2.00
CA ILE A 24 7.26 5.59 3.44
C ILE A 24 8.78 5.69 3.70
N GLN A 25 9.62 5.01 2.91
CA GLN A 25 11.08 5.14 3.05
C GLN A 25 11.57 6.56 2.74
N ALA A 26 11.03 7.21 1.71
CA ALA A 26 11.35 8.58 1.39
C ALA A 26 10.92 9.54 2.52
N ASP A 27 9.73 9.32 3.09
CA ASP A 27 9.25 10.10 4.23
C ASP A 27 10.15 9.93 5.46
N LEU A 28 10.57 8.71 5.78
CA LEU A 28 11.51 8.43 6.86
C LEU A 28 12.84 9.16 6.67
N GLN A 29 13.40 9.13 5.44
CA GLN A 29 14.64 9.84 5.12
C GLN A 29 14.47 11.36 5.27
N LYS A 30 13.36 11.91 4.79
CA LYS A 30 13.06 13.35 4.89
C LYS A 30 12.91 13.81 6.33
N LEU A 31 12.31 12.98 7.18
CA LEU A 31 12.08 13.27 8.60
C LEU A 31 13.29 12.93 9.49
N GLY A 32 14.33 12.30 8.94
CA GLY A 32 15.45 11.78 9.73
C GLY A 32 15.04 10.69 10.73
N MET A 33 13.94 9.99 10.46
CA MET A 33 13.31 9.03 11.36
C MET A 33 13.70 7.59 11.01
N THR A 34 13.92 6.77 12.03
CA THR A 34 14.19 5.34 11.90
C THR A 34 12.90 4.50 11.84
N GLN A 35 12.99 3.25 11.38
CA GLN A 35 11.84 2.34 11.38
C GLN A 35 11.28 2.09 12.79
N LYS A 36 12.16 2.06 13.79
CA LYS A 36 11.80 1.84 15.20
C LYS A 36 11.03 3.03 15.78
N GLU A 37 11.45 4.25 15.45
CA GLU A 37 10.75 5.46 15.85
C GLU A 37 9.38 5.54 15.19
N LEU A 38 9.27 5.21 13.90
CA LEU A 38 7.98 5.11 13.22
C LEU A 38 7.07 4.06 13.86
N ALA A 39 7.59 2.87 14.17
CA ALA A 39 6.83 1.83 14.88
C ALA A 39 6.28 2.35 16.21
N THR A 40 7.10 3.07 16.97
CA THR A 40 6.71 3.68 18.24
C THR A 40 5.65 4.76 18.05
N ALA A 41 5.84 5.69 17.11
CA ALA A 41 4.92 6.80 16.84
C ALA A 41 3.57 6.33 16.27
N SER A 42 3.59 5.28 15.44
CA SER A 42 2.37 4.68 14.84
C SER A 42 1.65 3.70 15.78
N GLY A 43 2.25 3.33 16.92
CA GLY A 43 1.74 2.28 17.79
C GLY A 43 1.72 0.89 17.12
N MET A 44 2.58 0.67 16.12
CA MET A 44 2.67 -0.58 15.38
C MET A 44 3.84 -1.44 15.87
N PRO A 45 3.74 -2.77 15.86
CA PRO A 45 4.89 -3.63 16.08
C PRO A 45 5.97 -3.38 15.01
N GLU A 46 7.23 -3.25 15.41
CA GLU A 46 8.35 -3.01 14.48
C GLU A 46 8.43 -4.09 13.39
N ALA A 47 8.14 -5.35 13.73
CA ALA A 47 8.06 -6.44 12.77
C ALA A 47 6.98 -6.25 11.69
N ARG A 48 5.86 -5.58 12.03
CA ARG A 48 4.78 -5.26 11.08
C ARG A 48 5.26 -4.18 10.11
N VAL A 49 5.82 -3.08 10.63
CA VAL A 49 6.41 -1.99 9.82
C VAL A 49 7.50 -2.52 8.89
N SER A 50 8.40 -3.37 9.41
CA SER A 50 9.46 -3.99 8.61
C SER A 50 8.90 -4.84 7.46
N ARG A 51 7.83 -5.62 7.71
CA ARG A 51 7.18 -6.39 6.65
C ARG A 51 6.56 -5.49 5.57
N ILE A 52 5.89 -4.41 5.96
CA ILE A 52 5.32 -3.45 5.02
C ILE A 52 6.42 -2.84 4.14
N LEU A 53 7.54 -2.42 4.75
CA LEU A 53 8.66 -1.78 4.04
C LEU A 53 9.49 -2.70 3.15
N ARG A 54 9.59 -3.99 3.49
CA ARG A 54 10.28 -4.99 2.67
C ARG A 54 9.55 -5.33 1.37
N GLY A 55 8.30 -4.90 1.23
CA GLY A 55 7.44 -5.29 0.11
C GLY A 55 7.11 -6.79 0.13
N GLY A 56 6.21 -7.20 -0.78
CA GLY A 56 5.71 -8.56 -0.90
C GLY A 56 4.21 -8.67 -0.59
N LYS A 57 3.70 -9.91 -0.50
CA LYS A 57 2.30 -10.20 -0.17
C LYS A 57 2.01 -9.96 1.31
N VAL A 58 2.02 -8.70 1.74
CA VAL A 58 1.51 -8.29 3.04
C VAL A 58 0.08 -7.83 2.84
N ARG A 59 -0.87 -8.47 3.53
CA ARG A 59 -2.24 -7.97 3.60
C ARG A 59 -2.24 -6.68 4.40
N LEU A 60 -2.29 -5.55 3.69
CA LEU A 60 -2.50 -4.23 4.28
C LEU A 60 -3.96 -4.06 4.69
N THR A 61 -4.18 -3.30 5.75
CA THR A 61 -5.48 -2.91 6.25
C THR A 61 -5.56 -1.39 6.33
N GLU A 62 -6.76 -0.83 6.31
CA GLU A 62 -6.92 0.62 6.42
C GLU A 62 -6.38 1.13 7.76
N GLN A 63 -6.47 0.30 8.81
CA GLN A 63 -5.84 0.58 10.10
C GLN A 63 -4.32 0.74 9.98
N ASP A 64 -3.63 -0.11 9.20
CA ASP A 64 -2.18 0.06 8.99
C ASP A 64 -1.87 1.43 8.35
N ILE A 65 -2.66 1.85 7.34
CA ILE A 65 -2.47 3.15 6.68
C ILE A 65 -2.71 4.31 7.65
N ASN A 66 -3.76 4.23 8.47
CA ASN A 66 -4.08 5.24 9.48
C ASN A 66 -2.97 5.35 10.53
N GLN A 67 -2.49 4.23 11.04
CA GLN A 67 -1.38 4.20 12.02
C GLN A 67 -0.09 4.78 11.43
N LEU A 68 0.26 4.40 10.19
CA LEU A 68 1.43 4.94 9.51
C LEU A 68 1.30 6.44 9.23
N ALA A 69 0.14 6.92 8.80
CA ALA A 69 -0.10 8.33 8.55
C ALA A 69 0.05 9.17 9.83
N LEU A 70 -0.53 8.70 10.95
CA LEU A 70 -0.36 9.35 12.25
C LEU A 70 1.10 9.35 12.70
N GLY A 71 1.80 8.21 12.59
CA GLY A 71 3.20 8.10 12.97
C GLY A 71 4.15 8.94 12.12
N LEU A 72 3.79 9.21 10.86
CA LEU A 72 4.54 10.08 9.94
C LEU A 72 4.11 11.56 10.03
N GLY A 73 3.12 11.90 10.88
CA GLY A 73 2.61 13.26 11.00
C GLY A 73 1.94 13.79 9.73
N LYS A 74 1.32 12.90 8.94
CA LYS A 74 0.68 13.26 7.67
C LYS A 74 -0.67 13.95 7.87
N THR A 75 -0.98 14.86 6.95
CA THR A 75 -2.32 15.44 6.79
C THR A 75 -3.31 14.41 6.23
N MET A 76 -4.61 14.73 6.29
CA MET A 76 -5.66 13.88 5.70
C MET A 76 -5.44 13.62 4.20
N ALA A 77 -5.04 14.64 3.43
CA ALA A 77 -4.77 14.51 2.01
C ALA A 77 -3.56 13.59 1.74
N GLU A 78 -2.51 13.70 2.55
CA GLU A 78 -1.34 12.83 2.42
C GLU A 78 -1.62 11.39 2.85
N ARG A 79 -2.51 11.19 3.84
CA ARG A 79 -3.03 9.87 4.18
C ARG A 79 -3.79 9.26 3.00
N ASP A 80 -4.63 10.03 2.32
CA ASP A 80 -5.37 9.55 1.15
C ASP A 80 -4.41 9.17 0.01
N ASN A 81 -3.32 9.91 -0.18
CA ASN A 81 -2.26 9.50 -1.10
C ASN A 81 -1.64 8.15 -0.70
N LEU A 82 -1.34 7.91 0.58
CA LEU A 82 -0.90 6.59 1.03
C LEU A 82 -1.95 5.51 0.76
N ARG A 83 -3.23 5.85 0.93
CA ARG A 83 -4.36 4.95 0.64
C ARG A 83 -4.37 4.55 -0.84
N TYR A 84 -4.22 5.49 -1.77
CA TYR A 84 -4.17 5.20 -3.21
C TYR A 84 -2.91 4.44 -3.63
N LEU A 85 -1.78 4.63 -2.94
CA LEU A 85 -0.58 3.81 -3.18
C LEU A 85 -0.75 2.35 -2.71
N ALA A 86 -1.62 2.12 -1.73
CA ALA A 86 -1.97 0.78 -1.25
C ALA A 86 -3.06 0.11 -2.12
N TRP A 87 -4.07 0.90 -2.52
CA TRP A 87 -5.23 0.49 -3.30
C TRP A 87 -5.51 1.52 -4.40
N PRO A 88 -4.84 1.40 -5.56
CA PRO A 88 -5.01 2.34 -6.67
C PRO A 88 -6.45 2.39 -7.19
N GLU A 89 -7.20 1.30 -7.08
CA GLU A 89 -8.61 1.23 -7.48
C GLU A 89 -9.48 2.27 -6.79
N LEU A 90 -9.15 2.64 -5.54
CA LEU A 90 -9.90 3.66 -4.79
C LEU A 90 -9.79 5.04 -5.42
N TYR A 91 -8.69 5.33 -6.12
CA TYR A 91 -8.53 6.61 -6.80
C TYR A 91 -9.52 6.77 -7.96
N GLU A 92 -9.65 5.73 -8.79
CA GLU A 92 -10.60 5.75 -9.93
C GLU A 92 -12.05 5.76 -9.44
N ILE A 93 -12.35 5.05 -8.34
CA ILE A 93 -13.66 5.11 -7.69
C ILE A 93 -13.97 6.53 -7.21
N ASP A 94 -13.06 7.16 -6.46
CA ASP A 94 -13.26 8.51 -5.94
C ASP A 94 -13.38 9.54 -7.09
N LYS A 95 -12.66 9.34 -8.20
CA LYS A 95 -12.77 10.15 -9.42
C LYS A 95 -14.12 9.98 -10.12
N ALA A 96 -14.64 8.76 -10.21
CA ALA A 96 -15.98 8.49 -10.76
C ALA A 96 -17.09 9.08 -9.87
N LEU A 97 -16.96 8.94 -8.55
CA LEU A 97 -17.89 9.56 -7.58
C LEU A 97 -17.91 11.08 -7.71
N LYS A 98 -16.75 11.73 -7.91
CA LYS A 98 -16.66 13.18 -8.16
C LYS A 98 -17.37 13.61 -9.44
N ARG A 99 -17.23 12.82 -10.52
CA ARG A 99 -17.93 13.05 -11.80
C ARG A 99 -19.44 12.79 -11.70
N ARG A 100 -19.87 12.07 -10.65
CA ARG A 100 -21.22 11.51 -10.50
C ARG A 100 -21.58 10.53 -11.63
N ASP A 101 -20.56 9.83 -12.11
CA ASP A 101 -20.70 8.74 -13.06
C ASP A 101 -21.36 7.59 -12.31
N GLY A 102 -22.70 7.57 -12.24
CA GLY A 102 -23.49 6.55 -11.53
C GLY A 102 -23.43 5.16 -12.18
N CYS A 103 -22.38 4.85 -12.94
CA CYS A 103 -22.26 3.69 -13.80
C CYS A 103 -20.99 2.90 -13.49
N VAL A 104 -21.16 1.76 -12.81
CA VAL A 104 -20.06 0.83 -12.47
C VAL A 104 -19.36 0.29 -13.72
N PHE A 105 -20.06 0.19 -14.85
CA PHE A 105 -19.48 -0.27 -16.11
C PHE A 105 -18.34 0.63 -16.59
N LEU A 106 -18.53 1.96 -16.56
CA LEU A 106 -17.50 2.91 -16.98
C LEU A 106 -16.27 2.83 -16.08
N VAL A 107 -16.48 2.70 -14.76
CA VAL A 107 -15.39 2.56 -13.79
C VAL A 107 -14.62 1.25 -14.02
N ASN A 108 -15.33 0.15 -14.31
CA ASN A 108 -14.68 -1.12 -14.62
C ASN A 108 -13.86 -1.06 -15.93
N CYS A 109 -14.29 -0.31 -16.94
CA CYS A 109 -13.48 -0.08 -18.14
C CYS A 109 -12.17 0.66 -17.78
N GLU A 110 -12.25 1.73 -17.01
CA GLU A 110 -11.06 2.48 -16.56
C GLU A 110 -10.12 1.62 -15.70
N LEU A 111 -10.67 0.80 -14.80
CA LEU A 111 -9.89 -0.14 -13.98
C LEU A 111 -9.23 -1.24 -14.84
N ALA A 112 -9.94 -1.77 -15.84
CA ALA A 112 -9.41 -2.78 -16.75
C ALA A 112 -8.25 -2.25 -17.61
N GLU A 113 -8.35 -1.01 -18.11
CA GLU A 113 -7.28 -0.34 -18.86
C GLU A 113 -6.01 -0.18 -18.02
N GLN A 114 -6.14 -0.04 -16.70
CA GLN A 114 -5.02 0.07 -15.76
C GLN A 114 -4.56 -1.28 -15.19
N GLY A 115 -5.22 -2.38 -15.54
CA GLY A 115 -4.93 -3.72 -15.00
C GLY A 115 -5.26 -3.88 -13.52
N LEU A 116 -6.20 -3.07 -13.00
CA LEU A 116 -6.63 -3.07 -11.60
C LEU A 116 -7.80 -4.03 -11.34
N PRO A 117 -8.04 -4.42 -10.07
CA PRO A 117 -9.18 -5.25 -9.72
C PRO A 117 -10.50 -4.54 -10.05
N LEU A 118 -11.42 -5.26 -10.70
CA LEU A 118 -12.76 -4.77 -11.01
C LEU A 118 -13.65 -4.76 -9.76
N LEU A 119 -14.63 -3.85 -9.70
CA LEU A 119 -15.57 -3.73 -8.58
C LEU A 119 -16.60 -4.87 -8.51
N GLY A 120 -16.82 -5.55 -9.64
CA GLY A 120 -17.75 -6.66 -9.77
C GLY A 120 -17.87 -7.10 -11.23
N SER A 121 -18.15 -8.38 -11.45
CA SER A 121 -18.35 -8.99 -12.76
C SER A 121 -19.84 -9.12 -13.07
N ASN A 122 -20.53 -8.02 -13.37
CA ASN A 122 -21.83 -8.14 -14.01
C ASN A 122 -21.60 -8.09 -15.52
N PHE A 123 -21.14 -9.22 -16.07
CA PHE A 123 -21.19 -9.50 -17.51
C PHE A 123 -22.34 -10.45 -17.89
N GLU A 124 -23.26 -10.76 -16.97
CA GLU A 124 -24.44 -11.58 -17.26
C GLU A 124 -25.66 -11.09 -16.47
N GLU A 125 -26.57 -10.41 -17.17
CA GLU A 125 -28.01 -10.74 -17.19
C GLU A 125 -28.44 -10.91 -18.65
#